data_AF-A0A6J1P3H3-F1
#
_entry.id   AF-A0A6J1P3H3-F1
#
_cell.length_a   1.000
_cell.length_b   1.000
_cell.length_c   1.000
_cell.angle_alpha   90.00
_cell.angle_beta   90.00
_cell.angle_gamma   90.00
#
_symmetry.space_group_name_H-M   'P 1'
#
loop_
_entity.id
_entity.type
_entity.pdbx_description
1 polymer ?
#
loop_
_entity_poly.entity_id
_entity_poly.type
_entity_poly.pdbx_seq_one_letter_code
_entity_poly.pdbx_strand_id
1 'polypeptide(L)'
;MLSRSALRKNGIKTLVRLYSEGTGQNQGMSSTSPPPASAKVNANVPGLSSAVIHPASEPLGPGVDPQKSGPYKVPEYFCYDNMSYFEAEIEMSKFRLPQPSSLK
;
A
#
# COMPACT_ATOMS: atom_id res chain seq x y z
N MET A 1 -17.26 34.47 -52.61
CA MET A 1 -16.34 33.36 -52.98
C MET A 1 -15.88 32.68 -51.69
N LEU A 2 -16.46 31.53 -51.35
CA LEU A 2 -16.13 30.80 -50.12
C LEU A 2 -14.91 29.89 -50.38
N SER A 3 -13.76 30.25 -49.81
CA SER A 3 -12.56 29.42 -49.83
C SER A 3 -12.73 28.24 -48.86
N ARG A 4 -12.58 27.02 -49.36
CA ARG A 4 -12.70 25.78 -48.58
C ARG A 4 -11.40 25.52 -47.83
N SER A 5 -11.38 25.69 -46.53
CA SER A 5 -10.31 25.22 -45.65
C SER A 5 -10.38 23.70 -45.52
N ALA A 6 -9.39 22.99 -46.06
CA ALA A 6 -9.26 21.54 -45.90
C ALA A 6 -8.88 21.21 -44.45
N LEU A 7 -9.78 20.56 -43.71
CA LEU A 7 -9.46 19.98 -42.40
C LEU A 7 -8.47 18.82 -42.59
N ARG A 8 -7.22 19.02 -42.14
CA ARG A 8 -6.25 17.94 -41.97
C ARG A 8 -6.73 17.02 -40.86
N LYS A 9 -7.10 15.79 -41.20
CA LYS A 9 -7.41 14.75 -40.22
C LYS A 9 -6.11 14.22 -39.63
N ASN A 10 -5.70 14.73 -38.47
CA ASN A 10 -4.66 14.09 -37.67
C ASN A 10 -5.26 12.83 -37.05
N GLY A 11 -4.96 11.67 -37.64
CA GLY A 11 -5.35 10.37 -37.09
C GLY A 11 -4.69 10.16 -35.73
N ILE A 12 -5.51 10.18 -34.67
CA ILE A 12 -5.09 9.81 -33.32
C ILE A 12 -4.85 8.30 -33.34
N LYS A 13 -3.58 7.89 -33.36
CA LYS A 13 -3.20 6.49 -33.15
C LYS A 13 -3.31 6.20 -31.66
N THR A 14 -4.49 5.81 -31.20
CA THR A 14 -4.68 5.28 -29.85
C THR A 14 -4.03 3.89 -29.79
N LEU A 15 -2.75 3.83 -29.40
CA LEU A 15 -2.13 2.58 -28.98
C LEU A 15 -2.76 2.18 -27.65
N VAL A 16 -3.68 1.22 -27.69
CA VAL A 16 -4.25 0.59 -26.50
C VAL A 16 -3.11 -0.12 -25.77
N ARG A 17 -2.74 0.39 -24.59
CA ARG A 17 -1.81 -0.29 -23.67
C ARG A 17 -2.56 -1.47 -23.06
N LEU A 18 -2.43 -2.65 -23.66
CA LEU A 18 -2.94 -3.89 -23.10
C LEU A 18 -2.02 -4.29 -21.94
N TYR A 19 -2.51 -4.13 -20.71
CA TYR A 19 -1.87 -4.74 -19.54
C TYR A 19 -2.23 -6.23 -19.54
N SER A 20 -1.22 -7.09 -19.66
CA SER A 20 -1.36 -8.52 -19.37
C SER A 20 -1.25 -8.69 -17.86
N GLU A 21 -2.34 -9.11 -17.22
CA GLU A 21 -2.31 -9.63 -15.85
C GLU A 21 -1.37 -10.85 -15.83
N GLY A 22 -0.20 -10.71 -15.20
CA GLY A 22 0.80 -11.77 -15.13
C GLY A 22 0.40 -12.84 -14.13
N THR A 23 -0.17 -13.96 -14.60
CA THR A 23 -0.21 -15.20 -13.82
C THR A 23 1.20 -15.79 -13.73
N GLY A 24 1.87 -15.62 -12.59
CA GLY A 24 3.10 -16.34 -12.23
C GLY A 24 4.32 -15.45 -12.00
N GLN A 25 4.39 -14.77 -10.86
CA GLN A 25 5.68 -14.33 -10.32
C GLN A 25 6.34 -15.50 -9.61
N ASN A 26 7.03 -16.33 -10.40
CA ASN A 26 7.99 -17.30 -9.89
C ASN A 26 9.38 -16.64 -9.80
N GLN A 27 10.12 -17.05 -8.77
CA GLN A 27 11.34 -16.44 -8.22
C GLN A 27 12.35 -15.93 -9.28
N GLY A 28 12.64 -14.63 -9.22
CA GLY A 28 13.78 -14.02 -9.92
C GLY A 28 15.01 -14.02 -9.02
N MET A 29 16.05 -14.73 -9.48
CA MET A 29 17.39 -14.84 -8.90
C MET A 29 17.97 -13.46 -8.50
N SER A 30 18.35 -13.32 -7.25
CA SER A 30 18.93 -12.13 -6.66
C SER A 30 20.38 -11.91 -7.12
N SER A 31 20.68 -10.69 -7.57
CA SER A 31 22.04 -10.19 -7.73
C SER A 31 22.76 -10.16 -6.37
N THR A 32 23.98 -10.68 -6.35
CA THR A 32 24.83 -10.83 -5.17
C THR A 32 25.30 -9.48 -4.63
N SER A 33 24.64 -8.97 -3.59
CA SER A 33 25.18 -7.96 -2.68
C SER A 33 24.97 -8.44 -1.24
N PRO A 34 26.01 -8.42 -0.38
CA PRO A 34 25.85 -8.86 1.00
C PRO A 34 24.81 -7.98 1.70
N PRO A 35 23.84 -8.57 2.43
CA PRO A 35 22.87 -7.80 3.19
C PRO A 35 23.60 -6.95 4.25
N PRO A 36 23.21 -5.68 4.44
CA PRO A 36 23.74 -4.88 5.55
C PRO A 36 23.47 -5.61 6.86
N ALA A 37 24.45 -5.58 7.78
CA ALA A 37 24.39 -6.29 9.05
C ALA A 37 23.03 -6.06 9.74
N SER A 38 22.26 -7.15 9.86
CA SER A 38 20.93 -7.14 10.45
C SER A 38 21.04 -6.64 11.89
N ALA A 39 20.66 -5.38 12.13
CA ALA A 39 20.40 -4.91 13.48
C ALA A 39 19.41 -5.90 14.11
N LYS A 40 19.68 -6.36 15.33
CA LYS A 40 18.75 -7.21 16.09
C LYS A 40 17.43 -6.45 16.22
N VAL A 41 16.46 -6.76 15.37
CA VAL A 41 15.11 -6.23 15.47
C VAL A 41 14.53 -6.78 16.76
N ASN A 42 14.21 -5.90 17.69
CA ASN A 42 13.49 -6.29 18.89
C ASN A 42 12.11 -6.79 18.44
N ALA A 43 11.88 -8.10 18.54
CA ALA A 43 10.61 -8.72 18.12
C ALA A 43 9.45 -8.41 19.07
N ASN A 44 9.73 -7.85 20.25
CA ASN A 44 8.74 -7.48 21.25
C ASN A 44 8.37 -6.00 21.13
N VAL A 45 7.96 -5.58 19.94
CA VAL A 45 7.31 -4.29 19.76
C VAL A 45 5.81 -4.56 19.77
N PRO A 46 5.06 -4.08 20.78
CA PRO A 46 3.60 -4.17 20.74
C PRO A 46 3.12 -3.49 19.45
N GLY A 47 2.36 -4.22 18.64
CA GLY A 47 1.76 -3.68 17.42
C GLY A 47 0.76 -2.56 17.72
N LEU A 48 0.13 -2.04 16.67
CA LEU A 48 -0.92 -1.02 16.80
C LEU A 48 -2.06 -1.53 17.68
N SER A 49 -2.59 -0.67 18.55
CA SER A 49 -3.65 -1.08 19.47
C SER A 49 -5.02 -1.23 18.79
N SER A 50 -6.01 -1.69 19.56
CA SER A 50 -7.40 -1.79 19.10
C SER A 50 -8.07 -0.43 18.83
N ALA A 51 -7.42 0.68 19.20
CA ALA A 51 -7.83 2.02 18.80
C ALA A 51 -7.56 2.29 17.31
N VAL A 52 -6.57 1.60 16.72
CA VAL A 52 -6.16 1.77 15.32
C VAL A 52 -6.76 0.69 14.42
N ILE A 53 -6.85 -0.56 14.90
CA ILE A 53 -7.41 -1.68 14.12
C ILE A 53 -8.40 -2.44 14.98
N HIS A 54 -9.66 -2.51 14.55
CA HIS A 54 -10.65 -3.28 15.28
C HIS A 54 -10.50 -4.78 15.00
N PRO A 55 -10.36 -5.62 16.04
CA PRO A 55 -10.29 -7.06 15.84
C PRO A 55 -11.63 -7.58 15.30
N ALA A 56 -11.59 -8.26 14.16
CA ALA A 56 -12.78 -8.85 13.55
C ALA A 56 -12.91 -10.31 13.96
N SER A 57 -14.07 -10.66 14.54
CA SER A 57 -14.48 -12.05 14.76
C SER A 57 -15.40 -12.57 13.65
N GLU A 58 -16.12 -11.65 13.01
CA GLU A 58 -17.11 -11.96 11.97
C GLU A 58 -16.54 -11.69 10.56
N PRO A 59 -17.06 -12.35 9.51
CA PRO A 59 -16.67 -12.07 8.13
C PRO A 59 -16.88 -10.59 7.76
N LEU A 60 -15.83 -9.95 7.26
CA LEU A 60 -15.81 -8.52 6.94
C LEU A 60 -16.49 -8.20 5.59
N GLY A 61 -16.85 -9.23 4.84
CA GLY A 61 -17.53 -9.13 3.55
C GLY A 61 -17.40 -10.41 2.73
N PRO A 62 -17.97 -10.45 1.51
CA PRO A 62 -17.90 -11.62 0.64
C PRO A 62 -16.44 -11.99 0.32
N GLY A 63 -16.02 -13.19 0.72
CA GLY A 63 -14.67 -13.71 0.46
C GLY A 63 -13.56 -13.06 1.30
N VAL A 64 -13.90 -12.33 2.36
CA VAL A 64 -12.95 -11.73 3.28
C VAL A 64 -13.04 -12.43 4.64
N ASP A 65 -12.21 -13.47 4.79
CA ASP A 65 -12.07 -14.17 6.06
C ASP A 65 -11.14 -13.38 7.00
N PRO A 66 -11.55 -13.15 8.26
CA PRO A 66 -10.71 -12.45 9.24
C PRO A 66 -9.44 -13.23 9.62
N GLN A 67 -9.42 -14.56 9.42
CA GLN A 67 -8.26 -15.41 9.71
C GLN A 67 -7.24 -15.52 8.55
N LYS A 68 -7.35 -14.70 7.49
CA LYS A 68 -6.46 -14.73 6.31
C LYS A 68 -6.45 -16.06 5.54
N SER A 69 -7.44 -16.92 5.75
CA SER A 69 -7.67 -18.15 4.99
C SER A 69 -8.27 -17.91 3.60
N GLY A 70 -8.89 -16.75 3.42
CA GLY A 70 -9.61 -16.39 2.20
C GLY A 70 -8.71 -15.96 1.03
N PRO A 71 -9.31 -15.70 -0.14
CA PRO A 71 -8.59 -15.23 -1.34
C PRO A 71 -7.99 -13.83 -1.17
N TYR A 72 -8.59 -12.99 -0.31
CA TYR A 72 -8.08 -11.66 -0.03
C TYR A 72 -7.01 -11.69 1.06
N LYS A 73 -5.83 -11.15 0.74
CA LYS A 73 -4.63 -11.31 1.56
C LYS A 73 -4.56 -10.40 2.80
N VAL A 74 -5.31 -9.30 2.81
CA VAL A 74 -5.18 -8.22 3.83
C VAL A 74 -6.55 -7.86 4.41
N PRO A 75 -7.25 -8.79 5.08
CA PRO A 75 -8.57 -8.55 5.64
C PRO A 75 -8.60 -7.38 6.64
N GLU A 76 -7.48 -7.07 7.30
CA GLU A 76 -7.38 -5.95 8.26
C GLU A 76 -7.69 -4.58 7.64
N TYR A 77 -7.60 -4.44 6.32
CA TYR A 77 -7.98 -3.20 5.64
C TYR A 77 -9.44 -2.80 5.90
N PHE A 78 -10.32 -3.77 6.13
CA PHE A 78 -11.73 -3.51 6.42
C PHE A 78 -12.01 -3.23 7.90
N CYS A 79 -10.99 -3.32 8.76
CA CYS A 79 -11.09 -3.10 10.20
C CYS A 79 -10.71 -1.69 10.64
N TYR A 80 -10.34 -0.82 9.69
CA TYR A 80 -10.03 0.57 9.98
C TYR A 80 -11.31 1.42 10.11
N ASP A 81 -11.25 2.41 10.97
CA ASP A 81 -12.23 3.49 11.08
C ASP A 81 -11.68 4.80 10.49
N ASN A 82 -12.50 5.86 10.52
CA ASN A 82 -12.09 7.16 10.00
C ASN A 82 -10.92 7.79 10.78
N MET A 83 -10.72 7.40 12.05
CA MET A 83 -9.73 7.99 12.96
C MET A 83 -8.44 7.19 13.09
N SER A 84 -8.40 5.99 12.52
CA SER A 84 -7.30 5.03 12.65
C SER A 84 -5.96 5.63 12.24
N TYR A 85 -5.96 6.49 11.22
CA TYR A 85 -4.76 7.20 10.79
C TYR A 85 -4.18 8.09 11.90
N PHE A 86 -5.03 8.86 12.58
CA PHE A 86 -4.60 9.78 13.64
C PHE A 86 -4.18 9.03 14.90
N GLU A 87 -4.91 7.97 15.26
CA GLU A 87 -4.54 7.10 16.38
C GLU A 87 -3.18 6.43 16.15
N ALA A 88 -2.93 5.95 14.92
CA ALA A 88 -1.63 5.38 14.56
C ALA A 88 -0.50 6.41 14.71
N GLU A 89 -0.74 7.67 14.32
CA GLU A 89 0.23 8.74 14.50
C GLU A 89 0.51 9.02 15.99
N ILE A 90 -0.51 9.05 16.84
CA ILE A 90 -0.36 9.23 18.28
C ILE A 90 0.47 8.08 18.87
N GLU A 91 0.17 6.83 18.51
CA GLU A 91 0.92 5.67 19.01
C GLU A 91 2.38 5.66 18.55
N MET A 92 2.61 5.95 17.27
CA MET A 92 3.96 5.97 16.69
C MET A 92 4.79 7.17 17.17
N SER A 93 4.17 8.28 17.57
CA SER A 93 4.86 9.50 18.02
C SER A 93 5.86 9.24 19.16
N LYS A 94 5.54 8.28 20.04
CA LYS A 94 6.38 7.87 21.19
C LYS A 94 7.74 7.29 20.76
N PHE A 95 7.81 6.77 19.55
CA PHE A 95 9.01 6.14 18.99
C PHE A 95 9.74 7.03 17.98
N ARG A 96 9.23 8.25 17.72
CA ARG A 96 9.89 9.21 16.82
C ARG A 96 11.12 9.83 17.51
N LEU A 97 12.12 10.17 16.69
CA LEU A 97 13.26 10.97 17.14
C LEU A 97 12.79 12.38 17.51
N PRO A 98 13.49 13.07 18.44
CA PRO A 98 13.16 14.45 18.77
C PRO A 98 13.28 15.34 17.54
N GLN A 99 12.38 16.30 17.41
CA GLN A 99 12.41 17.25 16.31
C GLN A 99 13.68 18.11 16.39
N PRO A 100 14.40 18.33 15.28
CA PRO A 100 15.55 19.22 15.27
C PRO A 100 15.11 20.65 15.66
N SER A 101 15.90 21.31 16.51
CA SER A 101 15.66 22.69 16.90
C SER A 101 16.33 23.65 15.94
N SER A 102 15.65 24.73 15.54
CA SER A 102 16.24 25.81 14.73
C SER A 102 17.05 26.83 15.55
N LEU A 103 17.12 26.66 16.87
CA LEU A 103 17.96 27.49 17.74
C LEU A 103 19.44 27.20 17.42
N LYS A 104 20.19 28.27 17.19
CA LYS A 104 21.62 28.23 16.89
C LYS A 104 22.44 28.30 18.18
#